data_AF-A0A5C5X4Z1-F1
#
_entry.id   AF-A0A5C5X4Z1-F1
#
_cell.length_a   1.000
_cell.length_b   1.000
_cell.length_c   1.000
_cell.angle_alpha   90.00
_cell.angle_beta   90.00
_cell.angle_gamma   90.00
#
_symmetry.space_group_name_H-M   'P 1'
#
loop_
_entity.id
_entity.type
_entity.pdbx_description
1 polymer ?
#
loop_
_entity_poly.entity_id
_entity_poly.type
_entity_poly.pdbx_seq_one_letter_code
_entity_poly.pdbx_strand_id
1 'polypeptide(L)'
;MNAYSQLIDDYLQGSKTLRQAVEGMTASQLDATPVKGTWSSRQVVCHIADFDTVYVDRMKRVIAEDRPPLRGGDPDEFAARLAYQERDVEVDWHFWISEAIRKLRFFESLVLFTLCGSSTQRSARCPRRFEKRTQVT
;
A
#
# COMPACT_ATOMS: atom_id res chain seq x y z
N MET A 1 11.04 7.60 23.80
CA MET A 1 10.09 7.11 22.79
C MET A 1 10.88 6.37 21.73
N ASN A 2 10.45 5.17 21.35
CA ASN A 2 11.04 4.39 20.27
C ASN A 2 11.00 5.24 18.98
N ALA A 3 12.13 5.35 18.25
CA ALA A 3 12.22 6.10 17.00
C ALA A 3 11.16 5.69 15.94
N TYR A 4 10.55 4.51 16.08
CA TYR A 4 9.56 3.97 15.17
C TYR A 4 8.10 4.17 15.61
N SER A 5 7.81 4.64 16.83
CA SER A 5 6.41 4.76 17.29
C SER A 5 5.61 5.74 16.46
N GLN A 6 6.18 6.92 16.15
CA GLN A 6 5.52 7.91 15.32
C GLN A 6 5.22 7.39 13.91
N LEU A 7 6.15 6.63 13.31
CA LEU A 7 5.93 6.03 11.99
C LEU A 7 4.82 4.99 11.98
N ILE A 8 4.68 4.23 13.08
CA ILE A 8 3.59 3.27 13.27
C ILE A 8 2.27 4.02 13.41
N ASP A 9 2.23 5.06 14.23
CA ASP A 9 1.03 5.87 14.45
C ASP A 9 0.58 6.55 13.14
N ASP A 10 1.51 7.12 12.39
CA ASP A 10 1.25 7.74 11.08
C ASP A 10 0.70 6.71 10.08
N TYR A 11 1.28 5.50 10.05
CA TYR A 11 0.80 4.41 9.20
C TYR A 11 -0.61 3.98 9.56
N LEU A 12 -0.91 3.80 10.86
CA LEU A 12 -2.25 3.44 11.34
C LEU A 12 -3.28 4.54 11.01
N GLN A 13 -2.88 5.81 11.13
CA GLN A 13 -3.73 6.96 10.84
C GLN A 13 -3.96 7.17 9.33
N GLY A 14 -3.03 6.71 8.48
CA GLY A 14 -3.08 6.88 7.03
C GLY A 14 -4.39 6.40 6.41
N SER A 15 -4.99 5.34 6.94
CA SER A 15 -6.28 4.86 6.45
C SER A 15 -7.39 5.88 6.64
N LYS A 16 -7.57 6.34 7.88
CA LYS A 16 -8.57 7.36 8.23
C LYS A 16 -8.35 8.65 7.43
N THR A 17 -7.10 9.07 7.25
CA THR A 17 -6.78 10.26 6.44
C THR A 17 -7.21 10.10 4.98
N LEU A 18 -6.97 8.93 4.36
CA LEU A 18 -7.41 8.68 2.98
C LEU A 18 -8.94 8.70 2.86
N ARG A 19 -9.66 8.12 3.83
CA ARG A 19 -11.14 8.16 3.83
C ARG A 19 -11.66 9.59 3.84
N GLN A 20 -11.14 10.39 4.76
CA GLN A 20 -11.55 11.78 4.93
C GLN A 20 -11.30 12.61 3.66
N ALA A 21 -10.28 12.26 2.88
CA ALA A 21 -9.95 12.96 1.63
C ALA A 21 -10.98 12.71 0.51
N VAL A 22 -11.69 11.58 0.52
CA VAL A 22 -12.70 11.22 -0.50
C VAL A 22 -14.13 11.20 0.03
N GLU A 23 -14.32 11.45 1.33
CA GLU A 23 -15.62 11.50 1.99
C GLU A 23 -16.52 12.57 1.37
N GLY A 24 -17.76 12.20 1.05
CA GLY A 24 -18.73 13.10 0.44
C GLY A 24 -18.53 13.37 -1.06
N MET A 25 -17.53 12.77 -1.71
CA MET A 25 -17.40 12.84 -3.17
C MET A 25 -18.53 12.07 -3.86
N THR A 26 -19.09 12.67 -4.90
CA THR A 26 -19.99 11.98 -5.84
C THR A 26 -19.20 11.01 -6.72
N ALA A 27 -19.89 10.05 -7.35
CA ALA A 27 -19.26 9.12 -8.31
C ALA A 27 -18.50 9.86 -9.43
N SER A 28 -19.08 10.94 -9.97
CA SER A 28 -18.44 11.76 -11.00
C SER A 28 -17.16 12.44 -10.50
N GLN A 29 -17.13 12.90 -9.24
CA GLN A 29 -15.92 13.47 -8.64
C GLN A 29 -14.85 12.42 -8.37
N LEU A 30 -15.25 11.21 -7.95
CA LEU A 30 -14.33 10.08 -7.78
C LEU A 30 -13.68 9.66 -9.12
N ASP A 31 -14.41 9.80 -10.21
CA ASP A 31 -13.99 9.43 -11.57
C ASP A 31 -13.34 10.57 -12.35
N ALA A 32 -13.34 11.78 -11.81
CA ALA A 32 -12.73 12.92 -12.44
C ALA A 32 -11.21 12.72 -12.56
N THR A 33 -10.68 13.09 -13.73
CA THR A 33 -9.24 13.17 -14.01
C THR A 33 -8.89 14.61 -14.38
N PRO A 34 -8.68 15.50 -13.39
CA PRO A 34 -8.47 16.94 -13.65
C PRO A 34 -7.23 17.22 -14.49
N VAL A 35 -6.23 16.34 -14.38
CA VAL A 35 -5.01 16.37 -15.19
C VAL A 35 -5.06 15.21 -16.17
N LYS A 36 -4.96 15.51 -17.46
CA LYS A 36 -4.99 14.48 -18.51
C LYS A 36 -3.84 13.48 -18.31
N GLY A 37 -4.17 12.19 -18.33
CA GLY A 37 -3.19 11.11 -18.17
C GLY A 37 -2.83 10.78 -16.73
N THR A 38 -3.47 11.40 -15.73
CA THR A 38 -3.37 10.96 -14.33
C THR A 38 -4.53 10.05 -13.96
N TRP A 39 -4.37 9.33 -12.85
CA TRP A 39 -5.44 8.54 -12.27
C TRP A 39 -6.52 9.40 -11.63
N SER A 40 -7.74 8.86 -11.59
CA SER A 40 -8.84 9.41 -10.81
C SER A 40 -8.68 9.09 -9.32
N SER A 41 -9.44 9.75 -8.45
CA SER A 41 -9.46 9.45 -7.01
C SER A 41 -9.84 7.99 -6.74
N ARG A 42 -10.81 7.43 -7.47
CA ARG A 42 -11.18 6.00 -7.38
C ARG A 42 -9.97 5.11 -7.63
N GLN A 43 -9.26 5.32 -8.73
CA GLN A 43 -8.10 4.52 -9.09
C GLN A 43 -6.97 4.62 -8.06
N VAL A 44 -6.75 5.79 -7.46
CA VAL A 44 -5.77 5.98 -6.38
C VAL A 44 -6.16 5.19 -5.13
N VAL A 45 -7.44 5.22 -4.72
CA VAL A 45 -7.88 4.47 -3.55
C VAL A 45 -7.74 2.96 -3.77
N CYS A 46 -8.20 2.44 -4.93
CA CYS A 46 -8.03 1.03 -5.28
C CYS A 46 -6.54 0.61 -5.29
N HIS A 47 -5.68 1.47 -5.85
CA HIS A 47 -4.24 1.23 -5.87
C HIS A 47 -3.66 1.09 -4.47
N ILE A 48 -4.00 2.01 -3.57
CA ILE A 48 -3.51 1.98 -2.18
C ILE A 48 -3.98 0.70 -1.50
N ALA A 49 -5.26 0.34 -1.63
CA ALA A 49 -5.83 -0.86 -1.03
C ALA A 49 -5.10 -2.14 -1.47
N ASP A 50 -4.83 -2.31 -2.78
CA ASP A 50 -4.17 -3.50 -3.30
C ASP A 50 -2.66 -3.53 -2.99
N PHE A 51 -1.96 -2.40 -3.13
CA PHE A 51 -0.51 -2.35 -2.91
C PHE A 51 -0.14 -2.44 -1.43
N ASP A 52 -1.04 -2.06 -0.53
CA ASP A 52 -0.83 -2.22 0.89
C ASP A 52 -0.70 -3.70 1.31
N THR A 53 -1.38 -4.64 0.65
CA THR A 53 -1.15 -6.09 0.81
C THR A 53 0.22 -6.50 0.26
N VAL A 54 0.66 -5.94 -0.86
CA VAL A 54 2.00 -6.20 -1.43
C VAL A 54 3.09 -5.74 -0.45
N TYR A 55 2.93 -4.57 0.18
CA TYR A 55 3.88 -4.09 1.18
C TYR A 55 3.92 -4.97 2.42
N VAL A 56 2.79 -5.51 2.88
CA VAL A 56 2.77 -6.47 4.00
C VAL A 56 3.53 -7.76 3.67
N ASP A 57 3.34 -8.32 2.47
CA ASP A 57 4.12 -9.49 2.03
C ASP A 57 5.63 -9.17 2.05
N ARG A 58 6.03 -8.01 1.52
CA ARG A 58 7.44 -7.57 1.53
C ARG A 58 7.99 -7.46 2.95
N MET A 59 7.25 -6.83 3.86
CA MET A 59 7.69 -6.72 5.27
C MET A 59 7.84 -8.10 5.90
N LYS A 60 6.89 -9.02 5.69
CA LYS A 60 6.95 -10.40 6.19
C LYS A 60 8.20 -11.12 5.70
N ARG A 61 8.51 -11.01 4.40
CA ARG A 61 9.71 -11.62 3.81
C ARG A 61 10.99 -11.05 4.40
N VAL A 62 11.09 -9.74 4.56
CA VAL A 62 12.28 -9.09 5.16
C VAL A 62 12.57 -9.65 6.54
N ILE A 63 11.54 -9.89 7.35
CA ILE A 63 11.68 -10.47 8.69
C ILE A 63 12.05 -11.96 8.62
N ALA A 64 11.36 -12.73 7.77
CA ALA A 64 11.45 -14.18 7.77
C ALA A 64 12.64 -14.75 6.98
N GLU A 65 13.07 -14.09 5.91
CA GLU A 65 14.02 -14.61 4.93
C GLU A 65 15.35 -13.84 4.96
N ASP A 66 16.43 -14.46 4.47
CA ASP A 66 17.71 -13.77 4.23
C ASP A 66 17.75 -13.18 2.82
N ARG A 67 17.85 -11.85 2.73
CA ARG A 67 17.93 -11.07 1.48
C ARG A 67 16.89 -11.46 0.42
N PRO A 68 15.59 -11.46 0.76
CA PRO A 68 14.53 -11.89 -0.14
C PRO A 68 14.39 -10.98 -1.37
N PRO A 69 13.92 -11.51 -2.50
CA PRO A 69 13.44 -10.69 -3.61
C PRO A 69 12.11 -10.02 -3.23
N LEU A 70 12.04 -8.69 -3.35
CA LEU A 70 10.81 -7.94 -3.12
C LEU A 70 9.98 -7.87 -4.40
N ARG A 71 8.98 -8.74 -4.51
CA ARG A 71 8.08 -8.75 -5.67
C ARG A 71 7.17 -7.52 -5.63
N GLY A 72 6.85 -6.98 -6.80
CA GLY A 72 5.88 -5.89 -6.96
C GLY A 72 4.95 -6.19 -8.14
N GLY A 73 4.03 -5.27 -8.38
CA GLY A 73 3.23 -5.23 -9.60
C GLY A 73 3.49 -3.94 -10.35
N ASP A 74 3.26 -3.96 -11.67
CA ASP A 74 3.12 -2.74 -12.45
C ASP A 74 1.79 -2.08 -12.03
N PRO A 75 1.81 -0.86 -11.47
CA PRO A 75 0.59 -0.22 -10.98
C PRO A 75 -0.42 0.09 -12.09
N ASP A 76 0.04 0.41 -13.31
CA ASP A 76 -0.82 0.69 -14.45
C ASP A 76 -1.46 -0.60 -14.97
N GLU A 77 -0.74 -1.74 -14.94
CA GLU A 77 -1.33 -3.04 -15.25
C GLU A 77 -2.36 -3.48 -14.22
N PHE A 78 -2.12 -3.22 -12.93
CA PHE A 78 -3.10 -3.49 -11.87
C PHE A 78 -4.36 -2.67 -12.10
N ALA A 79 -4.21 -1.37 -12.35
CA ALA A 79 -5.34 -0.49 -12.63
C ALA A 79 -6.15 -0.94 -13.85
N ALA A 80 -5.48 -1.39 -14.91
CA ALA A 80 -6.13 -1.83 -16.14
C ALA A 80 -6.79 -3.21 -16.03
N ARG A 81 -6.19 -4.16 -15.28
CA ARG A 81 -6.65 -5.56 -15.25
C ARG A 81 -7.51 -5.91 -14.03
N LEU A 82 -7.48 -5.09 -12.98
CA LEU A 82 -8.29 -5.27 -11.76
C LEU A 82 -9.47 -4.30 -11.69
N ALA A 83 -9.89 -3.76 -12.85
CA ALA A 83 -11.09 -2.94 -13.02
C ALA A 83 -11.20 -1.75 -12.05
N TYR A 84 -10.10 -1.01 -11.83
CA TYR A 84 -10.09 0.11 -10.87
C TYR A 84 -11.12 1.19 -11.20
N GLN A 85 -11.49 1.34 -12.46
CA GLN A 85 -12.47 2.33 -12.91
C GLN A 85 -13.90 1.95 -12.51
N GLU A 86 -14.17 0.68 -12.20
CA GLU A 86 -15.51 0.15 -11.95
C GLU A 86 -15.70 -0.34 -10.50
N ARG A 87 -14.61 -0.41 -9.72
CA ARG A 87 -14.65 -0.86 -8.33
C ARG A 87 -15.41 0.11 -7.44
N ASP A 88 -16.23 -0.47 -6.57
CA ASP A 88 -16.86 0.27 -5.49
C ASP A 88 -15.82 0.60 -4.41
N VAL A 89 -15.55 1.89 -4.26
CA VAL A 89 -14.56 2.42 -3.31
C VAL A 89 -14.94 2.07 -1.87
N GLU A 90 -16.23 1.95 -1.55
CA GLU A 90 -16.67 1.59 -0.19
C GLU A 90 -16.36 0.14 0.15
N VAL A 91 -16.34 -0.76 -0.84
CA VAL A 91 -15.92 -2.16 -0.66
C VAL A 91 -14.42 -2.24 -0.43
N ASP A 92 -13.64 -1.52 -1.22
CA ASP A 92 -12.19 -1.45 -1.07
C ASP A 92 -11.78 -0.84 0.28
N TRP A 93 -12.53 0.16 0.72
CA TRP A 93 -12.39 0.78 2.02
C TRP A 93 -12.63 -0.22 3.17
N HIS A 94 -13.73 -0.97 3.12
CA HIS A 94 -14.03 -2.00 4.14
C HIS A 94 -12.95 -3.08 4.19
N PHE A 95 -12.48 -3.54 3.03
CA PHE A 95 -11.37 -4.49 2.95
C PHE A 95 -10.11 -3.91 3.59
N TRP A 96 -9.77 -2.66 3.28
CA TRP A 96 -8.56 -2.02 3.75
C TRP A 96 -8.53 -1.77 5.27
N ILE A 97 -9.65 -1.35 5.88
CA ILE A 97 -9.75 -1.27 7.35
C ILE A 97 -9.56 -2.65 8.00
N SER A 98 -10.17 -3.69 7.42
CA SER A 98 -10.09 -5.04 7.97
C SER A 98 -8.66 -5.58 7.99
N GLU A 99 -7.85 -5.20 7.00
CA GLU A 99 -6.43 -5.53 6.91
C GLU A 99 -5.57 -4.66 7.84
N ALA A 100 -5.89 -3.38 8.04
CA ALA A 100 -5.19 -2.51 8.99
C ALA A 100 -5.21 -3.06 10.42
N ILE A 101 -6.35 -3.63 10.85
CA ILE A 101 -6.48 -4.30 12.16
C ILE A 101 -5.63 -5.57 12.23
N ARG A 102 -5.54 -6.32 11.12
CA ARG A 102 -4.73 -7.54 11.04
C ARG A 102 -3.23 -7.26 11.17
N LYS A 103 -2.78 -6.05 10.79
CA LYS A 103 -1.38 -5.61 10.86
C LYS A 103 -0.89 -5.25 12.27
N LEU A 104 -1.78 -4.98 13.22
CA LEU A 104 -1.39 -4.76 14.62
C LEU A 104 -0.66 -5.99 15.20
N ARG A 105 -1.06 -7.21 14.83
CA ARG A 105 -0.35 -8.44 15.22
C ARG A 105 1.03 -8.60 14.55
N PHE A 106 1.24 -7.96 13.41
CA PHE A 106 2.50 -8.00 12.68
C PHE A 106 3.53 -7.02 13.27
N PHE A 107 3.10 -5.83 13.70
CA PHE A 107 3.96 -4.89 14.41
C PHE A 107 4.43 -5.42 15.77
N GLU A 108 3.58 -6.17 16.50
CA GLU A 108 4.02 -6.88 17.73
C GLU A 108 5.11 -7.93 17.44
N SER A 109 4.99 -8.67 16.34
CA SER A 109 6.01 -9.66 15.93
C SER A 109 7.34 -9.01 15.54
N LEU A 110 7.29 -7.84 14.89
CA LEU A 110 8.47 -7.03 14.57
C LEU A 110 9.15 -6.49 15.84
N VAL A 111 8.36 -6.07 16.83
CA VAL A 111 8.87 -5.64 18.15
C VAL A 111 9.52 -6.82 18.89
N LEU A 112 8.90 -8.00 18.91
CA LEU A 112 9.48 -9.21 19.52
C LEU A 112 10.79 -9.63 18.85
N PHE A 113 10.88 -9.54 17.52
CA PHE A 113 12.12 -9.81 16.79
C PHE A 113 13.23 -8.78 17.10
N THR A 114 12.87 -7.50 17.18
CA THR A 114 13.81 -6.40 17.51
C THR A 114 14.31 -6.49 18.95
N LEU A 115 13.47 -6.92 19.90
CA LEU A 115 13.83 -7.14 21.31
C LEU A 115 14.71 -8.38 21.54
N CYS A 116 14.80 -9.29 20.56
CA CYS A 116 15.67 -10.47 20.63
C CYS A 116 17.17 -10.15 20.34
N GLY A 117 17.53 -8.88 20.16
CA GLY A 117 18.94 -8.44 20.16
C GLY A 117 19.73 -8.80 18.90
N SER A 118 19.10 -9.30 17.84
CA SER A 118 19.77 -9.48 16.55
C SER A 118 19.85 -8.14 15.82
N SER A 119 21.02 -7.52 15.87
CA SER A 119 21.41 -6.26 15.21
C SER A 119 21.36 -6.27 13.67
N THR A 120 20.58 -7.16 13.06
CA THR A 120 20.54 -7.34 11.62
C THR A 120 19.56 -6.36 11.00
N GLN A 121 20.08 -5.24 10.52
CA GLN A 121 19.48 -4.46 9.44
C GLN A 121 19.33 -5.40 8.24
N ARG A 122 18.18 -6.07 8.10
CA ARG A 122 17.95 -7.02 7.01
C ARG A 122 17.69 -6.25 5.73
N SER A 123 18.57 -6.45 4.76
CA SER A 123 18.44 -5.85 3.42
C SER A 123 17.61 -6.76 2.51
N ALA A 124 16.95 -6.18 1.52
CA ALA A 124 16.21 -6.94 0.51
C ALA A 124 16.54 -6.43 -0.89
N ARG A 125 16.28 -7.26 -1.90
CA ARG A 125 16.56 -6.93 -3.30
C ARG A 125 15.26 -6.52 -3.99
N CYS A 126 15.14 -5.23 -4.32
CA CYS A 126 14.09 -4.76 -5.22
C CYS A 126 14.59 -4.98 -6.67
N PRO A 127 13.93 -5.84 -7.48
CA PRO A 127 14.16 -5.80 -8.92
C PRO A 127 13.83 -4.39 -9.42
N ARG A 128 14.61 -3.88 -10.39
CA ARG A 128 14.61 -2.47 -10.84
C ARG A 128 13.21 -1.82 -10.85
N ARG A 129 13.16 -0.53 -10.47
CA ARG A 129 11.98 0.34 -10.54
C ARG A 129 11.28 0.13 -11.89
N PHE A 130 9.98 -0.14 -11.90
CA PHE A 130 9.18 -0.19 -13.12
C PHE A 130 9.29 1.19 -13.80
N GLU A 131 10.09 1.28 -14.86
CA GLU A 131 10.15 2.46 -15.72
C GLU A 131 8.85 2.47 -16.53
N LYS A 132 8.09 3.57 -16.45
CA LYS A 132 6.89 3.75 -17.28
C LYS A 132 7.30 3.58 -18.74
N ARG A 133 6.80 2.54 -19.38
CA ARG A 133 7.02 2.30 -20.81
C ARG A 133 6.27 3.41 -21.55
N THR A 134 6.97 4.50 -21.88
CA THR A 134 6.46 5.54 -22.78
C THR A 134 6.34 4.91 -24.15
N GLN A 135 5.18 4.35 -24.46
CA GLN A 135 4.81 4.05 -25.83
C GLN A 135 4.46 5.38 -26.49
N VAL A 136 5.46 6.01 -27.09
CA VAL A 136 5.27 7.03 -28.11
C VAL A 136 5.03 6.27 -29.41
N THR A 137 3.79 6.34 -29.91
CA THR A 137 3.42 6.07 -31.30
C THR A 137 2.53 7.20 -31.75
#